data_AF-A0A965VLV6-F1
#
_entry.id   AF-A0A965VLV6-F1
#
_cell.length_a   1.000
_cell.length_b   1.000
_cell.length_c   1.000
_cell.angle_alpha   90.00
_cell.angle_beta   90.00
_cell.angle_gamma   90.00
#
_symmetry.space_group_name_H-M   'P 1'
#
loop_
_entity.id
_entity.type
_entity.pdbx_description
1 polymer ?
#
loop_
_entity_poly.entity_id
_entity_poly.type
_entity_poly.pdbx_seq_one_letter_code
_entity_poly.pdbx_strand_id
1 'polypeptide(L)'
;MKCSVLVLLFFLLQISLFAQDSLWNRLLELPQGKTRQISPQFYSSWRLNAEYSKLKLTQHIQLPDPNGKLLEFELSPGHDLHPELEQQFPEISTYRLKSKQNGYGTLVCSTFGLHAQVFSSTGIFFIDPVFNTSTEYYQSYYTHAFKKPQQFAFMPCETLPTAAYDQFKLHQTVSGICTGNVLRQYRMAIACTGEYAKAATGLQNPTIAQTLSKIVVSLTRVNGVYESEAAIRLQLVPSETLIVFTNPATDPFTGNSN
;
A
#
# COMPACT_ATOMS: atom_id res chain seq x y z
N MET A 1 -79.50 7.38 3.91
CA MET A 1 -78.59 6.52 4.70
C MET A 1 -77.58 5.92 3.74
N LYS A 2 -76.30 5.95 4.13
CA LYS A 2 -75.08 5.80 3.29
C LYS A 2 -74.74 4.34 2.98
N CYS A 3 -74.22 4.07 1.78
CA CYS A 3 -73.34 2.92 1.42
C CYS A 3 -72.99 3.06 -0.08
N SER A 4 -71.79 2.89 -0.62
CA SER A 4 -70.40 2.81 -0.15
C SER A 4 -69.56 2.98 -1.43
N VAL A 5 -68.62 3.94 -1.47
CA VAL A 5 -67.74 4.18 -2.63
C VAL A 5 -66.50 3.29 -2.46
N LEU A 6 -66.31 2.35 -3.38
CA LEU A 6 -65.19 1.43 -3.43
C LEU A 6 -63.96 2.16 -4.02
N VAL A 7 -63.06 2.64 -3.16
CA VAL A 7 -61.78 3.25 -3.56
C VAL A 7 -60.75 2.14 -3.77
N LEU A 8 -60.36 1.94 -5.03
CA LEU A 8 -59.30 1.04 -5.46
C LEU A 8 -57.94 1.66 -5.10
N LEU A 9 -57.32 1.15 -4.03
CA LEU A 9 -56.03 1.60 -3.52
C LEU A 9 -54.91 0.93 -4.33
N PHE A 10 -54.38 1.67 -5.30
CA PHE A 10 -53.21 1.28 -6.09
C PHE A 10 -51.97 1.32 -5.19
N PHE A 11 -51.59 0.16 -4.63
CA PHE A 11 -50.39 -0.02 -3.84
C PHE A 11 -49.18 0.04 -4.78
N LEU A 12 -48.61 1.24 -4.97
CA LEU A 12 -47.31 1.43 -5.59
C LEU A 12 -46.26 0.78 -4.70
N LEU A 13 -45.94 -0.47 -4.99
CA LEU A 13 -44.81 -1.21 -4.46
C LEU A 13 -43.54 -0.49 -4.94
N GLN A 14 -43.05 0.47 -4.16
CA GLN A 14 -41.73 1.04 -4.37
C GLN A 14 -40.70 -0.05 -4.10
N ILE A 15 -40.21 -0.66 -5.17
CA ILE A 15 -39.02 -1.50 -5.14
C ILE A 15 -37.86 -0.56 -4.87
N SER A 16 -37.47 -0.40 -3.61
CA SER A 16 -36.17 0.12 -3.24
C SER A 16 -35.13 -0.92 -3.66
N LEU A 17 -34.60 -0.75 -4.87
CA LEU A 17 -33.31 -1.32 -5.25
C LEU A 17 -32.28 -0.78 -4.26
N PHE A 18 -31.89 -1.58 -3.27
CA PHE A 18 -30.65 -1.35 -2.55
C PHE A 18 -29.53 -1.51 -3.58
N ALA A 19 -29.09 -0.41 -4.18
CA ALA A 19 -27.79 -0.37 -4.81
C ALA A 19 -26.77 -0.70 -3.71
N GLN A 20 -26.03 -1.80 -3.88
CA GLN A 20 -24.80 -1.97 -3.10
C GLN A 20 -23.88 -0.84 -3.52
N ASP A 21 -23.75 0.19 -2.70
CA ASP A 21 -22.79 1.26 -2.93
C ASP A 21 -21.40 0.63 -3.04
N SER A 22 -20.81 0.69 -4.23
CA SER A 22 -19.47 0.17 -4.47
C SER A 22 -18.47 0.96 -3.62
N LEU A 23 -17.48 0.26 -3.04
CA LEU A 23 -16.41 0.90 -2.27
C LEU A 23 -15.66 1.98 -3.07
N TRP A 24 -15.58 1.77 -4.39
CA TRP A 24 -14.83 2.59 -5.32
C TRP A 24 -15.74 3.24 -6.35
N ASN A 25 -15.58 4.54 -6.54
CA ASN A 25 -16.17 5.30 -7.63
C ASN A 25 -15.08 5.71 -8.62
N ARG A 26 -15.23 5.33 -9.89
CA ARG A 26 -14.27 5.69 -10.93
C ARG A 26 -14.37 7.17 -11.25
N LEU A 27 -13.22 7.84 -11.35
CA LEU A 27 -13.11 9.23 -11.75
C LEU A 27 -12.51 9.32 -13.16
N LEU A 28 -13.01 10.28 -13.94
CA LEU A 28 -12.40 10.64 -15.22
C LEU A 28 -11.15 11.49 -15.01
N GLU A 29 -11.20 12.41 -14.04
CA GLU A 29 -10.11 13.31 -13.70
C GLU A 29 -9.91 13.42 -12.18
N LEU A 30 -8.66 13.62 -11.77
CA LEU A 30 -8.30 13.87 -10.38
C LEU A 30 -8.47 15.36 -10.03
N PRO A 31 -8.70 15.68 -8.74
CA PRO A 31 -8.75 17.07 -8.29
C PRO A 31 -7.44 17.81 -8.61
N GLN A 32 -7.56 19.02 -9.16
CA GLN A 32 -6.40 19.87 -9.45
C GLN A 32 -5.96 20.69 -8.20
N GLY A 33 -4.73 21.20 -8.24
CA GLY A 33 -4.21 22.15 -7.23
C GLY A 33 -3.57 21.55 -5.98
N LYS A 34 -3.51 20.21 -5.85
CA LYS A 34 -2.79 19.52 -4.78
C LYS A 34 -1.53 18.82 -5.33
N THR A 35 -0.43 18.87 -4.58
CA THR A 35 0.83 18.24 -4.98
C THR A 35 0.72 16.71 -4.96
N ARG A 36 1.01 16.08 -6.09
CA ARG A 36 1.08 14.61 -6.21
C ARG A 36 2.47 14.13 -5.87
N GLN A 37 2.58 13.05 -5.08
CA GLN A 37 3.88 12.42 -4.83
C GLN A 37 4.33 11.56 -6.02
N ILE A 38 3.38 10.88 -6.67
CA ILE A 38 3.64 9.92 -7.74
C ILE A 38 2.75 10.27 -8.92
N SER A 39 3.35 10.51 -10.07
CA SER A 39 2.68 10.86 -11.32
C SER A 39 3.04 9.83 -12.40
N PRO A 40 2.41 8.65 -12.43
CA PRO A 40 2.61 7.66 -13.50
C PRO A 40 2.06 8.18 -14.83
N GLN A 41 2.61 7.69 -15.94
CA GLN A 41 2.18 8.08 -17.29
C GLN A 41 0.77 7.56 -17.63
N PHE A 42 0.44 6.37 -17.14
CA PHE A 42 -0.86 5.73 -17.32
C PHE A 42 -1.38 5.24 -15.96
N TYR A 43 -2.62 5.63 -15.63
CA TYR A 43 -3.28 5.24 -14.39
C TYR A 43 -4.80 5.35 -14.52
N SER A 44 -5.51 4.61 -13.66
CA SER A 44 -6.94 4.81 -13.42
C SER A 44 -7.14 5.60 -12.12
N SER A 45 -8.16 6.47 -12.09
CA SER A 45 -8.44 7.36 -10.96
C SER A 45 -9.70 6.94 -10.24
N TRP A 46 -9.68 6.96 -8.91
CA TRP A 46 -10.77 6.47 -8.09
C TRP A 46 -11.00 7.32 -6.86
N ARG A 47 -12.26 7.38 -6.43
CA ARG A 47 -12.69 7.92 -5.14
C ARG A 47 -13.12 6.76 -4.25
N LEU A 48 -12.64 6.76 -3.02
CA LEU A 48 -13.08 5.83 -1.98
C LEU A 48 -14.34 6.38 -1.33
N ASN A 49 -15.45 5.63 -1.37
CA ASN A 49 -16.75 6.07 -0.86
C ASN A 49 -16.92 5.88 0.66
N ALA A 50 -15.98 5.21 1.30
CA ALA A 50 -15.99 4.99 2.73
C ALA A 50 -14.96 5.88 3.42
N GLU A 51 -15.33 6.40 4.59
CA GLU A 51 -14.31 6.89 5.52
C GLU A 51 -13.41 5.73 5.91
N TYR A 52 -12.13 5.87 5.56
CA TYR A 52 -11.14 4.84 5.72
C TYR A 52 -11.07 4.31 7.17
N SER A 53 -11.19 5.20 8.17
CA SER A 53 -11.21 4.85 9.61
C SER A 53 -12.39 3.98 10.04
N LYS A 54 -13.46 3.91 9.23
CA LYS A 54 -14.66 3.10 9.47
C LYS A 54 -14.68 1.81 8.65
N LEU A 55 -13.66 1.55 7.83
CA LEU A 55 -13.57 0.33 7.04
C LEU A 55 -13.31 -0.87 7.95
N LYS A 56 -14.38 -1.57 8.32
CA LYS A 56 -14.27 -2.94 8.81
C LYS A 56 -14.04 -3.86 7.62
N LEU A 57 -12.77 -4.09 7.30
CA LEU A 57 -12.41 -5.00 6.21
C LEU A 57 -12.98 -6.39 6.50
N THR A 58 -13.79 -6.88 5.56
CA THR A 58 -14.35 -8.23 5.57
C THR A 58 -13.34 -9.22 4.98
N GLN A 59 -13.65 -10.51 4.94
CA GLN A 59 -12.77 -11.51 4.32
C GLN A 59 -12.52 -11.24 2.82
N HIS A 60 -13.30 -10.39 2.16
CA HIS A 60 -13.15 -10.06 0.75
C HIS A 60 -13.13 -8.55 0.51
N ILE A 61 -12.30 -8.09 -0.43
CA ILE A 61 -12.24 -6.70 -0.87
C ILE A 61 -12.23 -6.62 -2.40
N GLN A 62 -12.89 -5.60 -2.94
CA GLN A 62 -12.74 -5.20 -4.33
C GLN A 62 -11.70 -4.09 -4.43
N LEU A 63 -10.73 -4.26 -5.31
CA LEU A 63 -9.66 -3.30 -5.56
C LEU A 63 -9.59 -2.92 -7.04
N PRO A 64 -9.38 -1.64 -7.38
CA PRO A 64 -9.32 -1.21 -8.77
C PRO A 64 -8.00 -1.56 -9.45
N ASP A 65 -8.08 -2.12 -10.65
CA ASP A 65 -6.93 -2.33 -11.53
C ASP A 65 -6.59 -1.04 -12.34
N PRO A 66 -5.40 -0.98 -12.94
CA PRO A 66 -5.01 0.17 -13.76
C PRO A 66 -5.87 0.36 -15.02
N ASN A 67 -6.61 -0.66 -15.46
CA ASN A 67 -7.48 -0.60 -16.63
C ASN A 67 -8.90 -0.08 -16.31
N GLY A 68 -9.23 0.18 -15.04
CA GLY A 68 -10.54 0.67 -14.64
C GLY A 68 -11.54 -0.40 -14.20
N LYS A 69 -11.11 -1.66 -14.02
CA LYS A 69 -11.93 -2.78 -13.54
C LYS A 69 -11.75 -2.98 -12.05
N LEU A 70 -12.77 -3.50 -11.37
CA LEU A 70 -12.68 -3.93 -9.98
C LEU A 70 -12.36 -5.42 -9.94
N LEU A 71 -11.31 -5.78 -9.20
CA LEU A 71 -10.87 -7.15 -8.98
C LEU A 71 -11.19 -7.57 -7.54
N GLU A 72 -11.71 -8.77 -7.37
CA GLU A 72 -12.03 -9.34 -6.06
C GLU A 72 -10.81 -10.08 -5.48
N PHE A 73 -10.54 -9.82 -4.21
CA PHE A 73 -9.48 -10.45 -3.42
C PHE A 73 -10.03 -10.97 -2.10
N GLU A 74 -9.54 -12.13 -1.68
CA GLU A 74 -9.63 -12.61 -0.31
C GLU A 74 -8.50 -11.99 0.53
N LEU A 75 -8.83 -11.61 1.76
CA LEU A 75 -7.93 -11.03 2.74
C LEU A 75 -7.51 -12.07 3.78
N SER A 76 -6.22 -12.11 4.09
CA SER A 76 -5.68 -12.79 5.27
C SER A 76 -4.73 -11.85 6.02
N PRO A 77 -4.59 -11.97 7.35
CA PRO A 77 -3.68 -11.12 8.12
C PRO A 77 -2.22 -11.20 7.63
N GLY A 78 -1.54 -10.07 7.55
CA GLY A 78 -0.15 -9.98 7.05
C GLY A 78 0.91 -10.35 8.09
N HIS A 79 0.66 -10.02 9.37
CA HIS A 79 1.59 -10.21 10.49
C HIS A 79 2.96 -9.54 10.28
N ASP A 80 2.99 -8.40 9.59
CA ASP A 80 4.21 -7.63 9.33
C ASP A 80 4.74 -6.91 10.58
N LEU A 81 3.87 -6.70 11.59
CA LEU A 81 4.21 -6.13 12.88
C LEU A 81 4.16 -7.23 13.95
N HIS A 82 4.96 -7.10 15.01
CA HIS A 82 4.80 -7.93 16.20
C HIS A 82 3.43 -7.65 16.87
N PRO A 83 2.74 -8.63 17.48
CA PRO A 83 1.42 -8.42 18.08
C PRO A 83 1.34 -7.28 19.11
N GLU A 84 2.40 -7.10 19.91
CA GLU A 84 2.48 -5.98 20.86
C GLU A 84 2.55 -4.61 20.15
N LEU A 85 3.22 -4.55 19.00
CA LEU A 85 3.30 -3.34 18.19
C LEU A 85 1.97 -3.07 17.47
N GLU A 86 1.31 -4.10 16.96
CA GLU A 86 -0.05 -4.00 16.39
C GLU A 86 -1.05 -3.47 17.43
N GLN A 87 -0.94 -3.89 18.68
CA GLN A 87 -1.79 -3.41 19.76
C GLN A 87 -1.52 -1.94 20.14
N GLN A 88 -0.27 -1.48 20.02
CA GLN A 88 0.10 -0.08 20.23
C GLN A 88 -0.35 0.84 19.09
N PHE A 89 -0.41 0.33 17.86
CA PHE A 89 -0.79 1.08 16.65
C PHE A 89 -1.93 0.39 15.89
N PRO A 90 -3.15 0.32 16.47
CA PRO A 90 -4.29 -0.38 15.86
C PRO A 90 -4.77 0.25 14.54
N GLU A 91 -4.39 1.50 14.28
CA GLU A 91 -4.64 2.18 13.02
C GLU A 91 -3.78 1.65 11.85
N ILE A 92 -2.74 0.86 12.13
CA ILE A 92 -1.88 0.21 11.13
C ILE A 92 -2.26 -1.27 11.05
N SER A 93 -2.80 -1.68 9.91
CA SER A 93 -3.18 -3.07 9.64
C SER A 93 -2.58 -3.54 8.32
N THR A 94 -2.11 -4.78 8.29
CA THR A 94 -1.51 -5.40 7.11
C THR A 94 -2.24 -6.66 6.72
N TYR A 95 -2.39 -6.88 5.42
CA TYR A 95 -3.07 -8.03 4.86
C TYR A 95 -2.31 -8.59 3.66
N ARG A 96 -2.50 -9.89 3.42
CA ARG A 96 -2.18 -10.55 2.16
C ARG A 96 -3.45 -10.68 1.34
N LEU A 97 -3.29 -10.45 0.04
CA LEU A 97 -4.33 -10.51 -0.97
C LEU A 97 -4.19 -11.80 -1.76
N LYS A 98 -5.31 -12.48 -2.01
CA LYS A 98 -5.38 -13.59 -2.96
C LYS A 98 -6.59 -13.45 -3.85
N SER A 99 -6.37 -13.42 -5.17
CA SER A 99 -7.44 -13.40 -6.17
C SER A 99 -7.76 -14.81 -6.65
N LYS A 100 -9.01 -15.03 -7.07
CA LYS A 100 -9.45 -16.25 -7.77
C LYS A 100 -8.73 -16.45 -9.11
N GLN A 101 -8.16 -15.39 -9.69
CA GLN A 101 -7.50 -15.38 -11.01
C GLN A 101 -5.98 -15.54 -10.91
N ASN A 102 -5.47 -16.25 -9.89
CA ASN A 102 -4.04 -16.42 -9.61
C ASN A 102 -3.25 -15.12 -9.38
N GLY A 103 -3.93 -14.03 -9.02
CA GLY A 103 -3.28 -12.82 -8.50
C GLY A 103 -3.02 -12.93 -7.01
N TYR A 104 -1.92 -12.38 -6.53
CA TYR A 104 -1.65 -12.24 -5.10
C TYR A 104 -1.11 -10.84 -4.81
N GLY A 105 -0.98 -10.49 -3.54
CA GLY A 105 -0.52 -9.16 -3.21
C GLY A 105 -0.49 -8.87 -1.71
N THR A 106 -0.24 -7.61 -1.41
CA THR A 106 -0.22 -7.10 -0.06
C THR A 106 -1.06 -5.85 0.02
N LEU A 107 -1.65 -5.61 1.18
CA LEU A 107 -2.50 -4.46 1.46
C LEU A 107 -2.11 -3.91 2.82
N VAL A 108 -1.78 -2.62 2.85
CA VAL A 108 -1.55 -1.88 4.08
C VAL A 108 -2.65 -0.86 4.23
N CYS A 109 -3.11 -0.79 5.46
CA CYS A 109 -4.16 0.04 5.94
C CYS A 109 -3.56 0.91 7.04
N SER A 110 -3.50 2.23 6.83
CA SER A 110 -2.88 3.17 7.78
C SER A 110 -3.55 4.55 7.78
N THR A 111 -3.07 5.48 8.62
CA THR A 111 -3.54 6.88 8.61
C THR A 111 -3.33 7.58 7.28
N PHE A 112 -2.39 7.10 6.44
CA PHE A 112 -2.17 7.61 5.09
C PHE A 112 -3.08 6.98 4.04
N GLY A 113 -4.00 6.11 4.46
CA GLY A 113 -4.96 5.43 3.58
C GLY A 113 -4.53 4.02 3.22
N LEU A 114 -5.09 3.55 2.12
CA LEU A 114 -4.94 2.19 1.63
C LEU A 114 -3.80 2.11 0.60
N HIS A 115 -2.82 1.25 0.86
CA HIS A 115 -1.72 0.98 -0.05
C HIS A 115 -1.74 -0.48 -0.45
N ALA A 116 -1.98 -0.77 -1.73
CA ALA A 116 -1.97 -2.14 -2.24
C ALA A 116 -0.83 -2.35 -3.24
N GLN A 117 -0.22 -3.53 -3.18
CA GLN A 117 0.62 -4.08 -4.24
C GLN A 117 0.01 -5.38 -4.70
N VAL A 118 -0.17 -5.51 -6.02
CA VAL A 118 -0.75 -6.70 -6.61
C VAL A 118 0.19 -7.22 -7.69
N PHE A 119 0.48 -8.51 -7.61
CA PHE A 119 1.14 -9.31 -8.62
C PHE A 119 0.07 -10.08 -9.38
N SER A 120 -0.15 -9.73 -10.64
CA SER A 120 -1.09 -10.42 -11.52
C SER A 120 -0.38 -10.92 -12.78
N SER A 121 -1.08 -11.73 -13.58
CA SER A 121 -0.62 -12.16 -14.91
C SER A 121 -0.45 -11.00 -15.90
N THR A 122 -1.10 -9.85 -15.66
CA THR A 122 -0.98 -8.65 -16.50
C THR A 122 0.16 -7.73 -16.05
N GLY A 123 0.82 -8.04 -14.92
CA GLY A 123 1.95 -7.31 -14.38
C GLY A 123 1.76 -6.90 -12.92
N ILE A 124 2.76 -6.18 -12.40
CA ILE A 124 2.73 -5.68 -11.02
C ILE A 124 2.14 -4.27 -11.03
N PHE A 125 1.11 -4.04 -10.23
CA PHE A 125 0.49 -2.74 -10.09
C PHE A 125 0.33 -2.33 -8.62
N PHE A 126 0.26 -1.01 -8.41
CA PHE A 126 0.03 -0.40 -7.12
C PHE A 126 -1.28 0.35 -7.11
N ILE A 127 -1.91 0.39 -5.94
CA ILE A 127 -3.03 1.26 -5.63
C ILE A 127 -2.58 2.13 -4.48
N ASP A 128 -2.47 3.43 -4.72
CA ASP A 128 -1.97 4.39 -3.76
C ASP A 128 -2.86 5.63 -3.69
N PRO A 129 -2.97 6.27 -2.51
CA PRO A 129 -3.52 7.61 -2.40
C PRO A 129 -2.74 8.58 -3.30
N VAL A 130 -3.47 9.48 -3.95
CA VAL A 130 -2.87 10.49 -4.85
C VAL A 130 -2.13 11.56 -4.04
N PHE A 131 -2.64 11.87 -2.84
CA PHE A 131 -2.17 12.96 -1.99
C PHE A 131 -1.80 12.44 -0.60
N ASN A 132 -0.71 12.93 -0.01
CA ASN A 132 -0.36 12.59 1.38
C ASN A 132 -1.34 13.17 2.42
N THR A 133 -2.12 14.17 2.03
CA THR A 133 -3.04 14.90 2.91
C THR A 133 -4.49 14.42 2.78
N SER A 134 -4.76 13.41 1.94
CA SER A 134 -6.11 12.93 1.68
C SER A 134 -6.12 11.45 1.36
N THR A 135 -6.97 10.71 2.05
CA THR A 135 -7.20 9.27 1.86
C THR A 135 -8.45 8.99 1.01
N GLU A 136 -8.92 9.98 0.26
CA GLU A 136 -10.16 9.91 -0.52
C GLU A 136 -9.91 9.55 -1.98
N TYR A 137 -8.81 10.06 -2.55
CA TYR A 137 -8.50 9.93 -3.96
C TYR A 137 -7.34 8.97 -4.16
N TYR A 138 -7.53 7.98 -5.03
CA TYR A 138 -6.57 6.93 -5.32
C TYR A 138 -6.26 6.85 -6.80
N GLN A 139 -5.07 6.35 -7.07
CA GLN A 139 -4.61 6.00 -8.41
C GLN A 139 -4.18 4.54 -8.43
N SER A 140 -4.58 3.81 -9.47
CA SER A 140 -4.09 2.46 -9.75
C SER A 140 -3.23 2.49 -11.00
N TYR A 141 -2.01 1.96 -10.92
CA TYR A 141 -1.02 2.06 -12.00
C TYR A 141 -0.06 0.89 -12.00
N TYR A 142 0.36 0.47 -13.19
CA TYR A 142 1.42 -0.52 -13.33
C TYR A 142 2.77 0.08 -12.98
N THR A 143 3.63 -0.72 -12.36
CA THR A 143 5.01 -0.34 -11.98
C THR A 143 5.81 0.19 -13.18
N HIS A 144 5.67 -0.40 -14.36
CA HIS A 144 6.36 0.04 -15.58
C HIS A 144 5.85 1.40 -16.13
N ALA A 145 4.65 1.84 -15.74
CA ALA A 145 4.10 3.13 -16.14
C ALA A 145 4.63 4.29 -15.29
N PHE A 146 5.32 3.99 -14.18
CA PHE A 146 5.98 4.97 -13.34
C PHE A 146 7.45 5.11 -13.72
N LYS A 147 7.81 6.28 -14.28
CA LYS A 147 9.21 6.63 -14.54
C LYS A 147 9.72 7.52 -13.41
N LYS A 148 10.80 7.08 -12.75
CA LYS A 148 11.47 7.91 -11.74
C LYS A 148 12.02 9.17 -12.39
N PRO A 149 11.90 10.35 -11.75
CA PRO A 149 12.59 11.55 -12.20
C PRO A 149 14.09 11.30 -12.32
N GLN A 150 14.76 11.86 -13.35
CA GLN A 150 16.18 11.59 -13.62
C GLN A 150 17.11 11.90 -12.44
N GLN A 151 16.76 12.89 -11.61
CA GLN A 151 17.49 13.24 -10.39
C GLN A 151 17.58 12.11 -9.34
N PHE A 152 16.71 11.09 -9.44
CA PHE A 152 16.71 9.89 -8.60
C PHE A 152 17.10 8.61 -9.37
N ALA A 153 17.50 8.74 -10.63
CA ALA A 153 17.90 7.60 -11.46
C ALA A 153 19.30 7.06 -11.10
N PHE A 154 20.10 7.88 -10.41
CA PHE A 154 21.45 7.54 -9.97
C PHE A 154 21.64 7.99 -8.53
N MET A 155 21.29 7.12 -7.58
CA MET A 155 21.98 7.14 -6.29
C MET A 155 23.21 6.26 -6.52
N PRO A 156 24.44 6.81 -6.58
CA PRO A 156 25.61 5.97 -6.60
C PRO A 156 25.56 5.13 -5.32
N CYS A 157 25.40 3.81 -5.46
CA CYS A 157 25.84 2.93 -4.41
C CYS A 157 27.34 3.17 -4.34
N GLU A 158 27.80 3.97 -3.39
CA GLU A 158 29.22 4.21 -3.12
C GLU A 158 29.83 2.88 -2.67
N THR A 159 30.08 2.02 -3.66
CA THR A 159 31.09 0.99 -3.54
C THR A 159 32.41 1.73 -3.68
N LEU A 160 33.30 1.56 -2.70
CA LEU A 160 34.66 2.10 -2.74
C LEU A 160 35.25 1.89 -4.15
N PRO A 161 35.85 2.92 -4.77
CA PRO A 161 36.32 2.81 -6.13
C PRO A 161 37.46 1.80 -6.14
N THR A 162 37.16 0.58 -6.59
CA THR A 162 38.19 -0.44 -6.77
C THR A 162 38.18 -0.78 -8.23
N ALA A 163 39.31 -0.51 -8.88
CA ALA A 163 39.62 -0.78 -10.28
C ALA A 163 39.65 -2.29 -10.62
N ALA A 164 38.60 -3.01 -10.24
CA ALA A 164 38.44 -4.46 -10.38
C ALA A 164 37.09 -4.85 -11.01
N TYR A 165 36.35 -3.91 -11.60
CA TYR A 165 35.03 -4.19 -12.17
C TYR A 165 35.07 -4.80 -13.59
N ASP A 166 36.22 -4.83 -14.25
CA ASP A 166 36.35 -5.31 -15.65
C ASP A 166 36.42 -6.84 -15.80
N GLN A 167 36.16 -7.63 -14.75
CA GLN A 167 36.21 -9.10 -14.85
C GLN A 167 34.94 -9.85 -14.47
N PHE A 168 33.86 -9.17 -14.04
CA PHE A 168 32.57 -9.84 -13.92
C PHE A 168 31.90 -9.95 -15.28
N LYS A 169 32.38 -10.91 -16.09
CA LYS A 169 31.54 -11.48 -17.15
C LYS A 169 30.23 -11.91 -16.49
N LEU A 170 29.12 -11.39 -16.97
CA LEU A 170 27.77 -11.88 -16.68
C LEU A 170 27.73 -13.38 -16.99
N HIS A 171 28.12 -14.21 -16.02
CA HIS A 171 27.70 -15.60 -15.99
C HIS A 171 26.19 -15.55 -15.90
N GLN A 172 25.53 -16.23 -16.82
CA GLN A 172 24.09 -16.49 -16.77
C GLN A 172 23.73 -16.79 -15.32
N THR A 173 22.90 -15.94 -14.73
CA THR A 173 22.36 -16.15 -13.40
C THR A 173 21.65 -17.49 -13.44
N VAL A 174 22.28 -18.51 -12.87
CA VAL A 174 21.61 -19.77 -12.58
C VAL A 174 20.42 -19.36 -11.72
N SER A 175 19.21 -19.69 -12.18
CA SER A 175 17.98 -19.49 -11.42
C SER A 175 18.26 -19.86 -9.97
N GLY A 176 18.17 -18.90 -9.06
CA GLY A 176 18.56 -19.08 -7.66
C GLY A 176 17.90 -20.33 -7.11
N ILE A 177 18.62 -21.06 -6.26
CA ILE A 177 18.06 -22.21 -5.54
C ILE A 177 16.80 -21.70 -4.83
N CYS A 178 15.61 -22.13 -5.27
CA CYS A 178 14.38 -21.79 -4.59
C CYS A 178 14.54 -22.20 -3.13
N THR A 179 14.31 -21.27 -2.19
CA THR A 179 14.51 -21.47 -0.74
C THR A 179 13.47 -22.42 -0.13
N GLY A 180 13.05 -23.47 -0.84
CA GLY A 180 12.04 -24.44 -0.45
C GLY A 180 10.65 -23.84 -0.23
N ASN A 181 9.71 -24.70 0.19
CA ASN A 181 8.31 -24.31 0.43
C ASN A 181 8.04 -23.91 1.89
N VAL A 182 9.10 -23.63 2.66
CA VAL A 182 8.99 -23.31 4.09
C VAL A 182 9.20 -21.81 4.27
N LEU A 183 8.12 -21.12 4.66
CA LEU A 183 8.17 -19.70 4.99
C LEU A 183 9.00 -19.47 6.25
N ARG A 184 10.07 -18.70 6.15
CA ARG A 184 10.93 -18.32 7.27
C ARG A 184 10.62 -16.90 7.71
N GLN A 185 10.27 -16.73 8.97
CA GLN A 185 9.99 -15.42 9.55
C GLN A 185 11.22 -14.89 10.30
N TYR A 186 11.67 -13.69 9.94
CA TYR A 186 12.78 -13.01 10.58
C TYR A 186 12.27 -11.77 11.32
N ARG A 187 12.77 -11.58 12.54
CA ARG A 187 12.58 -10.35 13.29
C ARG A 187 13.50 -9.29 12.73
N MET A 188 12.95 -8.13 12.39
CA MET A 188 13.65 -7.01 11.78
C MET A 188 13.41 -5.75 12.63
N ALA A 189 14.41 -4.89 12.68
CA ALA A 189 14.29 -3.56 13.24
C ALA A 189 14.77 -2.55 12.18
N ILE A 190 14.01 -1.47 11.94
CA ILE A 190 14.29 -0.47 10.91
C ILE A 190 14.52 0.88 11.58
N ALA A 191 15.77 1.30 11.64
CA ALA A 191 16.08 2.62 12.14
C ALA A 191 15.75 3.69 11.09
N CYS A 192 15.17 4.80 11.54
CA CYS A 192 14.66 5.86 10.68
C CYS A 192 15.16 7.23 11.16
N THR A 193 15.79 8.01 10.28
CA THR A 193 16.24 9.37 10.58
C THR A 193 15.07 10.36 10.57
N GLY A 194 15.23 11.51 11.22
CA GLY A 194 14.21 12.56 11.23
C GLY A 194 13.96 13.17 9.85
N GLU A 195 14.96 13.22 8.97
CA GLU A 195 14.81 13.69 7.59
C GLU A 195 13.91 12.76 6.80
N TYR A 196 14.12 11.44 6.92
CA TYR A 196 13.24 10.45 6.29
C TYR A 196 11.81 10.62 6.81
N ALA A 197 11.61 10.74 8.13
CA ALA A 197 10.28 10.89 8.70
C ALA A 197 9.51 12.08 8.09
N LYS A 198 10.17 13.24 7.96
CA LYS A 198 9.58 14.43 7.33
C LYS A 198 9.33 14.25 5.84
N ALA A 199 10.29 13.69 5.10
CA ALA A 199 10.19 13.48 3.67
C ALA A 199 9.11 12.46 3.29
N ALA A 200 9.06 11.32 3.99
CA ALA A 200 8.13 10.23 3.72
C ALA A 200 6.68 10.60 4.04
N THR A 201 6.46 11.30 5.16
CA THR A 201 5.12 11.74 5.58
C THR A 201 4.68 13.02 4.85
N GLY A 202 5.62 13.86 4.44
CA GLY A 202 5.36 15.21 3.93
C GLY A 202 4.90 16.19 5.02
N LEU A 203 5.16 15.87 6.29
CA LEU A 203 4.78 16.68 7.45
C LEU A 203 6.00 17.34 8.06
N GLN A 204 5.83 18.56 8.59
CA GLN A 204 6.91 19.27 9.29
C GLN A 204 7.27 18.61 10.62
N ASN A 205 6.26 18.10 11.34
CA ASN A 205 6.40 17.45 12.64
C ASN A 205 5.64 16.11 12.63
N PRO A 206 6.20 15.05 12.02
CA PRO A 206 5.56 13.75 11.98
C PRO A 206 5.53 13.08 13.35
N THR A 207 4.49 12.31 13.64
CA THR A 207 4.44 11.44 14.82
C THR A 207 5.11 10.09 14.54
N ILE A 208 5.42 9.33 15.60
CA ILE A 208 5.96 7.96 15.46
C ILE A 208 4.96 7.08 14.69
N ALA A 209 3.67 7.13 15.00
CA ALA A 209 2.63 6.37 14.30
C ALA A 209 2.58 6.67 12.79
N GLN A 210 2.70 7.95 12.42
CA GLN A 210 2.72 8.37 11.01
C GLN A 210 3.98 7.88 10.30
N THR A 211 5.13 7.98 10.95
CA THR A 211 6.40 7.51 10.38
C THR A 211 6.39 5.98 10.23
N LEU A 212 5.92 5.26 11.25
CA LEU A 212 5.76 3.81 11.25
C LEU A 212 4.81 3.36 10.15
N SER A 213 3.72 4.09 9.88
CA SER A 213 2.81 3.79 8.77
C SER A 213 3.55 3.74 7.42
N LYS A 214 4.47 4.68 7.16
CA LYS A 214 5.26 4.70 5.92
C LYS A 214 6.29 3.56 5.88
N ILE A 215 6.94 3.27 7.02
CA ILE A 215 7.85 2.13 7.16
C ILE A 215 7.12 0.81 6.85
N VAL A 216 5.93 0.61 7.43
CA VAL A 216 5.12 -0.60 7.23
C VAL A 216 4.68 -0.74 5.79
N VAL A 217 4.28 0.34 5.09
CA VAL A 217 3.97 0.28 3.65
C VAL A 217 5.17 -0.24 2.86
N SER A 218 6.36 0.28 3.12
CA SER A 218 7.59 -0.17 2.46
C SER A 218 7.92 -1.63 2.79
N LEU A 219 7.92 -2.00 4.06
CA LEU A 219 8.22 -3.37 4.52
C LEU A 219 7.25 -4.38 3.94
N THR A 220 5.96 -4.08 3.96
CA THR A 220 4.91 -4.96 3.46
C THR A 220 5.07 -5.22 1.97
N ARG A 221 5.48 -4.20 1.20
CA ARG A 221 5.80 -4.37 -0.23
C ARG A 221 7.05 -5.24 -0.46
N VAL A 222 8.06 -5.09 0.39
CA VAL A 222 9.25 -5.96 0.35
C VAL A 222 8.85 -7.41 0.64
N ASN A 223 8.03 -7.64 1.67
CA ASN A 223 7.48 -8.96 1.98
C ASN A 223 6.66 -9.54 0.82
N GLY A 224 5.92 -8.71 0.07
CA GLY A 224 5.21 -9.14 -1.13
C GLY A 224 6.11 -9.81 -2.18
N VAL A 225 7.37 -9.39 -2.28
CA VAL A 225 8.38 -10.00 -3.16
C VAL A 225 9.13 -11.12 -2.44
N TYR A 226 9.53 -10.92 -1.18
CA TYR A 226 10.37 -11.87 -0.44
C TYR A 226 9.62 -13.17 -0.10
N GLU A 227 8.31 -13.10 0.10
CA GLU A 227 7.50 -14.28 0.34
C GLU A 227 7.41 -15.16 -0.91
N SER A 228 7.31 -14.56 -2.10
CA SER A 228 7.22 -15.31 -3.37
C SER A 228 8.57 -15.80 -3.87
N GLU A 229 9.61 -14.97 -3.79
CA GLU A 229 10.92 -15.26 -4.39
C GLU A 229 11.86 -16.00 -3.45
N ALA A 230 11.76 -15.74 -2.14
CA ALA A 230 12.72 -16.26 -1.16
C ALA A 230 12.09 -17.08 -0.03
N ALA A 231 10.75 -17.21 0.02
CA ALA A 231 10.03 -17.78 1.15
C ALA A 231 10.43 -17.12 2.49
N ILE A 232 10.62 -15.80 2.48
CA ILE A 232 11.02 -14.99 3.65
C ILE A 232 9.93 -13.99 3.99
N ARG A 233 9.60 -13.90 5.28
CA ARG A 233 8.78 -12.82 5.86
C ARG A 233 9.59 -12.05 6.88
N LEU A 234 9.60 -10.73 6.77
CA LEU A 234 10.20 -9.82 7.74
C LEU A 234 9.10 -9.29 8.67
N GLN A 235 9.31 -9.36 9.97
CA GLN A 235 8.38 -8.86 10.98
C GLN A 235 9.08 -7.82 11.86
N LEU A 236 8.47 -6.64 12.02
CA LEU A 236 8.98 -5.60 12.91
C LEU A 236 8.95 -6.04 14.37
N VAL A 237 10.02 -5.75 15.10
CA VAL A 237 10.14 -6.02 16.54
C VAL A 237 9.17 -5.16 17.38
N PRO A 238 8.76 -5.62 18.57
CA PRO A 238 7.87 -4.83 19.45
C PRO A 238 8.46 -3.48 19.88
N SER A 239 9.78 -3.37 19.94
CA SER A 239 10.51 -2.17 20.36
C SER A 239 10.91 -1.25 19.20
N GLU A 240 10.27 -1.37 18.03
CA GLU A 240 10.61 -0.60 16.83
C GLU A 240 10.56 0.92 17.06
N THR A 241 9.63 1.38 17.91
CA THR A 241 9.45 2.80 18.23
C THR A 241 10.67 3.48 18.83
N LEU A 242 11.60 2.71 19.44
CA LEU A 242 12.82 3.24 20.04
C LEU A 242 13.85 3.72 19.02
N ILE A 243 13.77 3.25 17.78
CA ILE A 243 14.72 3.56 16.70
C ILE A 243 14.07 4.32 15.54
N VAL A 244 12.82 4.77 15.73
CA VAL A 244 12.10 5.64 14.79
C VAL A 244 12.21 7.09 15.28
N PHE A 245 13.10 7.86 14.68
CA PHE A 245 13.31 9.25 15.05
C PHE A 245 12.49 10.17 14.13
N THR A 246 11.73 11.08 14.74
CA THR A 246 10.86 12.03 14.01
C THR A 246 11.45 13.45 13.94
N ASN A 247 12.44 13.74 14.78
CA ASN A 247 13.13 15.03 14.83
C ASN A 247 14.61 14.86 14.46
N PRO A 248 15.07 15.48 13.36
CA PRO A 248 16.47 15.44 12.92
C PRO A 248 17.46 15.88 14.00
N ALA A 249 17.07 16.82 14.87
CA ALA A 249 17.96 17.34 15.90
C ALA A 249 18.22 16.36 17.06
N THR A 250 17.42 15.29 17.16
CA THR A 250 17.48 14.32 18.27
C THR A 250 17.89 12.94 17.82
N ASP A 251 18.07 12.72 16.51
CA ASP A 251 18.47 11.41 16.00
C ASP A 251 20.00 11.22 16.10
N PRO A 252 20.48 9.97 16.25
CA PRO A 252 21.90 9.67 16.40
C PRO A 252 22.65 9.60 15.06
N PHE A 253 22.02 9.96 13.93
CA PHE A 253 22.57 9.74 12.60
C PHE A 253 23.29 11.00 12.10
N THR A 254 24.57 10.85 11.77
CA THR A 254 25.38 11.92 11.19
C THR A 254 25.64 11.62 9.72
N GLY A 255 24.80 12.13 8.83
CA GLY A 255 24.99 11.99 7.39
C GLY A 255 23.69 11.69 6.65
N ASN A 256 23.30 12.60 5.77
CA ASN A 256 22.16 12.49 4.88
C ASN A 256 22.66 12.46 3.43
N SER A 257 23.31 11.37 3.03
CA SER A 257 23.60 11.06 1.62
C SER A 257 22.36 10.48 0.92
N ASN A 258 21.24 11.19 1.01
CA ASN A 258 20.00 10.91 0.28
C ASN A 258 19.95 11.68 -1.03
#